data_AF-A0A807LCM4-F1
#
_entry.id   AF-A0A807LCM4-F1
#
_cell.length_a   1.000
_cell.length_b   1.000
_cell.length_c   1.000
_cell.angle_alpha   90.00
_cell.angle_beta   90.00
_cell.angle_gamma   90.00
#
_symmetry.space_group_name_H-M   'P 1'
#
loop_
_entity.id
_entity.type
_entity.pdbx_description
1 polymer ?
#
loop_
_entity_poly.entity_id
_entity_poly.type
_entity_poly.pdbx_seq_one_letter_code
_entity_poly.pdbx_strand_id
1 'polypeptide(L)'
;MDVNNSIRDGDILRLRFGTDYGQIHRDAKYGAPYAMKIQDIRFYCQSGNGTPLNAYWLDEHDRLTLQQAPSSEVTPLTEDQLAAGKALCAVKDIRQFTGQGPLTTREKTLAANQPTPPDFSRNDPALLGEATLPQEVEKRVQQAVGSPEQRPAFRHLRYKQNADSSMPTIFRIDAQPDGTTLTLKTAPLANIAFYFQDQSLFNLVELKSVESMAVTPAVTQTLESDIALPPVAGGHFQWRVQQQVAKKAQQVTKSQTCKADAQWQEAATLNPRFSGRLLEFTCTDDRGDGRAMSSDYAWLEALRIFIRIGYHEGGKKVRFALSDVEIEQ
;
A
#
# COMPACT_ATOMS: atom_id res chain seq x y z
N MET A 1 5.70 -9.93 31.10
CA MET A 1 4.84 -8.78 31.43
C MET A 1 5.71 -7.55 31.51
N ASP A 2 5.27 -6.43 30.97
CA ASP A 2 6.00 -5.17 31.06
C ASP A 2 5.58 -4.42 32.33
N VAL A 3 6.37 -4.60 33.39
CA VAL A 3 6.16 -3.93 34.69
C VAL A 3 6.27 -2.41 34.61
N ASN A 4 7.06 -1.89 33.66
CA ASN A 4 7.36 -0.46 33.56
C ASN A 4 6.22 0.31 32.92
N ASN A 5 5.47 -0.33 32.01
CA ASN A 5 4.30 0.24 31.36
C ASN A 5 2.96 -0.29 31.92
N SER A 6 3.00 -1.05 33.01
CA SER A 6 1.81 -1.45 33.76
C SER A 6 1.60 -0.51 34.95
N ILE A 7 0.34 -0.25 35.32
CA ILE A 7 -0.02 0.62 36.45
C ILE A 7 -1.18 0.03 37.27
N ARG A 8 -1.19 0.33 38.57
CA ARG A 8 -2.29 0.04 39.49
C ARG A 8 -3.01 1.35 39.83
N ASP A 9 -4.34 1.31 39.75
CA ASP A 9 -5.25 2.38 40.17
C ASP A 9 -6.33 1.76 41.07
N GLY A 10 -6.06 1.77 42.38
CA GLY A 10 -6.88 1.05 43.38
C GLY A 10 -6.98 -0.45 43.07
N ASP A 11 -8.22 -0.90 42.87
CA ASP A 11 -8.58 -2.30 42.55
C ASP A 11 -8.57 -2.61 41.04
N ILE A 12 -8.13 -1.67 40.21
CA ILE A 12 -8.02 -1.83 38.76
C ILE A 12 -6.54 -1.83 38.37
N LEU A 13 -6.13 -2.82 37.59
CA LEU A 13 -4.80 -2.89 36.98
C LEU A 13 -4.91 -2.57 35.49
N ARG A 14 -4.04 -1.70 34.99
CA ARG A 14 -3.78 -1.58 33.54
C ARG A 14 -2.45 -2.25 33.27
N LEU A 15 -2.51 -3.40 32.62
CA LEU A 15 -1.38 -4.30 32.45
C LEU A 15 -0.98 -4.36 30.99
N ARG A 16 0.34 -4.38 30.74
CA ARG A 16 0.89 -4.60 29.41
C ARG A 16 1.54 -5.98 29.33
N PHE A 17 1.00 -6.81 28.45
CA PHE A 17 1.49 -8.16 28.19
C PHE A 17 2.17 -8.23 26.83
N GLY A 18 3.37 -8.80 26.81
CA GLY A 18 4.05 -9.20 25.59
C GLY A 18 3.93 -10.70 25.42
N THR A 19 3.52 -11.15 24.23
CA THR A 19 3.55 -12.53 23.79
C THR A 19 4.58 -12.64 22.68
N ASP A 20 5.65 -13.38 22.93
CA ASP A 20 6.64 -13.73 21.92
C ASP A 20 6.25 -15.07 21.29
N TYR A 21 6.00 -15.08 19.98
CA TYR A 21 5.59 -16.29 19.28
C TYR A 21 6.74 -17.26 18.99
N GLY A 22 7.99 -16.82 19.12
CA GLY A 22 9.18 -17.60 18.78
C GLY A 22 9.38 -17.92 17.29
N GLN A 23 8.41 -17.56 16.46
CA GLN A 23 8.44 -17.66 15.01
C GLN A 23 7.90 -16.37 14.39
N ILE A 24 8.18 -16.17 13.11
CA ILE A 24 7.63 -15.07 12.30
C ILE A 24 6.34 -15.57 11.66
N HIS A 25 5.24 -14.93 12.00
CA HIS A 25 3.92 -15.15 11.42
C HIS A 25 3.56 -14.02 10.47
N ARG A 26 2.47 -14.19 9.72
CA ARG A 26 1.87 -13.14 8.89
C ARG A 26 0.42 -12.95 9.26
N ASP A 27 0.01 -11.71 9.40
CA ASP A 27 -1.40 -11.38 9.65
C ASP A 27 -2.27 -11.87 8.49
N ALA A 28 -3.43 -12.45 8.83
CA ALA A 28 -4.33 -13.05 7.85
C ALA A 28 -4.99 -12.01 6.92
N LYS A 29 -5.15 -10.76 7.40
CA LYS A 29 -5.83 -9.70 6.65
C LYS A 29 -4.88 -8.99 5.67
N TYR A 30 -3.65 -8.76 6.11
CA TYR A 30 -2.70 -7.84 5.49
C TYR A 30 -1.37 -8.50 5.09
N GLY A 31 -1.10 -9.73 5.52
CA GLY A 31 0.17 -10.43 5.25
C GLY A 31 1.40 -9.80 5.93
N ALA A 32 1.18 -8.80 6.79
CA ALA A 32 2.21 -8.08 7.52
C ALA A 32 2.94 -9.04 8.48
N PRO A 33 4.28 -9.08 8.47
CA PRO A 33 5.03 -9.96 9.35
C PRO A 33 4.84 -9.53 10.80
N TYR A 34 4.77 -10.50 11.70
CA TYR A 34 4.83 -10.26 13.13
C TYR A 34 5.51 -11.43 13.85
N ALA A 35 6.27 -11.11 14.88
CA ALA A 35 6.96 -12.07 15.73
C ALA A 35 6.64 -11.88 17.22
N MET A 36 5.98 -10.77 17.57
CA MET A 36 5.55 -10.45 18.92
C MET A 36 4.20 -9.73 18.88
N LYS A 37 3.38 -9.96 19.90
CA LYS A 37 2.18 -9.19 20.19
C LYS A 37 2.31 -8.50 21.54
N ILE A 38 2.02 -7.21 21.59
CA ILE A 38 1.80 -6.46 22.82
C ILE A 38 0.29 -6.26 22.99
N GLN A 39 -0.22 -6.51 24.18
CA GLN A 39 -1.63 -6.33 24.50
C GLN A 39 -1.76 -5.55 25.82
N ASP A 40 -2.47 -4.43 25.75
CA ASP A 40 -2.89 -3.67 26.92
C ASP A 40 -4.19 -4.28 27.45
N ILE A 41 -4.26 -4.53 28.75
CA ILE A 41 -5.41 -5.17 29.42
C ILE A 41 -5.81 -4.32 30.61
N ARG A 42 -7.12 -4.17 30.83
CA ARG A 42 -7.67 -3.70 32.10
C ARG A 42 -8.14 -4.89 32.90
N PHE A 43 -7.63 -5.08 34.11
CA PHE A 43 -7.98 -6.18 35.00
C PHE A 43 -8.61 -5.65 36.29
N TYR A 44 -9.67 -6.28 36.74
CA TYR A 44 -10.47 -5.89 37.91
C TYR A 44 -10.22 -6.89 39.03
N CYS A 45 -9.52 -6.47 40.09
CA CYS A 45 -9.10 -7.36 41.17
C CYS A 45 -10.26 -7.96 41.96
N GLN A 46 -11.36 -7.22 42.11
CA GLN A 46 -12.54 -7.70 42.86
C GLN A 46 -13.25 -8.86 42.15
N SER A 47 -13.40 -8.78 40.82
CA SER A 47 -14.07 -9.81 40.04
C SER A 47 -13.12 -10.88 39.49
N GLY A 48 -11.82 -10.63 39.50
CA GLY A 48 -10.82 -11.53 38.92
C GLY A 48 -10.89 -11.64 37.40
N ASN A 49 -11.55 -10.67 36.75
CA ASN A 49 -11.78 -10.62 35.30
C ASN A 49 -11.09 -9.41 34.67
N GLY A 50 -10.98 -9.38 33.34
CA GLY A 50 -10.45 -8.23 32.64
C GLY A 50 -10.90 -8.13 31.19
N THR A 51 -10.57 -7.00 30.57
CA THR A 51 -10.94 -6.65 29.20
C THR A 51 -9.70 -6.22 28.42
N PRO A 52 -9.49 -6.72 27.19
CA PRO A 52 -8.45 -6.18 26.32
C PRO A 52 -8.74 -4.72 25.96
N LEU A 53 -7.68 -3.93 25.81
CA LEU A 53 -7.73 -2.55 25.35
C LEU A 53 -7.14 -2.50 23.93
N ASN A 54 -5.86 -2.15 23.81
CA ASN A 54 -5.16 -2.10 22.54
C ASN A 54 -4.32 -3.35 22.32
N ALA A 55 -4.11 -3.71 21.06
CA ALA A 55 -3.12 -4.69 20.67
C ALA A 55 -2.20 -4.12 19.59
N TYR A 56 -0.93 -4.49 19.67
CA TYR A 56 0.12 -4.08 18.75
C TYR A 56 0.89 -5.32 18.34
N TRP A 57 1.22 -5.45 17.06
CA TRP A 57 2.09 -6.50 16.56
C TRP A 57 3.39 -5.88 16.10
N LEU A 58 4.48 -6.54 16.47
CA LEU A 58 5.83 -6.14 16.10
C LEU A 58 6.45 -7.23 15.24
N ASP A 59 7.27 -6.85 14.27
CA ASP A 59 8.09 -7.79 13.50
C ASP A 59 9.27 -8.32 14.31
N GLU A 60 10.13 -9.13 13.68
CA GLU A 60 11.34 -9.68 14.31
C GLU A 60 12.41 -8.64 14.66
N HIS A 61 12.23 -7.39 14.23
CA HIS A 61 13.09 -6.25 14.51
C HIS A 61 12.40 -5.23 15.43
N ASP A 62 11.35 -5.64 16.15
CA ASP A 62 10.57 -4.83 17.08
C ASP A 62 9.86 -3.62 16.44
N ARG A 63 9.64 -3.62 15.11
CA ARG A 63 8.93 -2.55 14.40
C ARG A 63 7.43 -2.83 14.39
N LEU A 64 6.63 -1.79 14.66
CA LEU A 64 5.17 -1.87 14.64
C LEU A 64 4.64 -2.22 13.24
N THR A 65 3.92 -3.33 13.13
CA THR A 65 3.36 -3.81 11.86
C THR A 65 1.84 -3.76 11.80
N LEU A 66 1.18 -3.86 12.95
CA LEU A 66 -0.27 -3.73 13.08
C LEU A 66 -0.62 -3.12 14.42
N GLN A 67 -1.60 -2.22 14.42
CA GLN A 67 -2.25 -1.73 15.64
C GLN A 67 -3.75 -1.98 15.55
N GLN A 68 -4.32 -2.48 16.63
CA GLN A 68 -5.75 -2.73 16.76
C GLN A 68 -6.27 -2.01 18.01
N ALA A 69 -7.25 -1.13 17.79
CA ALA A 69 -8.02 -0.50 18.85
C ALA A 69 -9.00 -1.52 19.48
N PRO A 70 -9.55 -1.24 20.68
CA PRO A 70 -10.50 -2.14 21.33
C PRO A 70 -11.71 -2.36 20.42
N SER A 71 -12.06 -3.61 20.14
CA SER A 71 -13.30 -3.95 19.44
C SER A 71 -14.47 -4.01 20.44
N SER A 72 -15.70 -3.91 19.93
CA SER A 72 -16.92 -4.20 20.70
C SER A 72 -17.09 -5.69 20.99
N GLU A 73 -16.31 -6.55 20.34
CA GLU A 73 -16.29 -7.98 20.59
C GLU A 73 -15.43 -8.28 21.82
N VAL A 74 -16.07 -8.86 22.84
CA VAL A 74 -15.38 -9.27 24.07
C VAL A 74 -14.49 -10.47 23.74
N THR A 75 -13.19 -10.23 23.56
CA THR A 75 -12.21 -11.32 23.47
C THR A 75 -11.85 -11.74 24.90
N PRO A 76 -12.11 -12.99 25.32
CA PRO A 76 -11.72 -13.46 26.64
C PRO A 76 -10.20 -13.40 26.80
N LEU A 77 -9.76 -13.07 28.02
CA LEU A 77 -8.33 -13.13 28.38
C LEU A 77 -7.86 -14.59 28.39
N THR A 78 -6.60 -14.81 28.03
CA THR A 78 -6.00 -16.15 28.12
C THR A 78 -5.82 -16.58 29.58
N GLU A 79 -5.67 -17.88 29.83
CA GLU A 79 -5.43 -18.39 31.18
C GLU A 79 -4.18 -17.75 31.83
N ASP A 80 -3.10 -17.58 31.07
CA ASP A 80 -1.87 -16.91 31.54
C ASP A 80 -2.12 -15.45 31.93
N GLN A 81 -2.94 -14.73 31.16
CA GLN A 81 -3.29 -13.34 31.46
C GLN A 81 -4.15 -13.23 32.73
N LEU A 82 -5.10 -14.15 32.90
CA LEU A 82 -5.93 -14.24 34.11
C LEU A 82 -5.08 -14.60 35.33
N ALA A 83 -4.18 -15.57 35.21
CA ALA A 83 -3.29 -16.00 36.30
C ALA A 83 -2.35 -14.87 36.72
N ALA A 84 -1.72 -14.19 35.75
CA ALA A 84 -0.87 -13.04 36.02
C ALA A 84 -1.66 -11.90 36.66
N GLY A 85 -2.85 -11.57 36.15
CA GLY A 85 -3.72 -10.55 36.74
C GLY A 85 -4.07 -10.84 38.21
N LYS A 86 -4.46 -12.08 38.53
CA LYS A 86 -4.73 -12.52 39.91
C LYS A 86 -3.50 -12.42 40.81
N ALA A 87 -2.34 -12.87 40.34
CA ALA A 87 -1.09 -12.75 41.09
C ALA A 87 -0.71 -11.28 41.35
N LEU A 88 -0.91 -10.40 40.36
CA LEU A 88 -0.64 -8.97 40.48
C LEU A 88 -1.59 -8.26 41.44
N CYS A 89 -2.85 -8.72 41.51
CA CYS A 89 -3.81 -8.21 42.48
C CYS A 89 -3.36 -8.45 43.94
N ALA A 90 -2.63 -9.53 44.20
CA ALA A 90 -2.12 -9.89 45.52
C ALA A 90 -0.85 -9.12 45.95
N VAL A 91 -0.16 -8.44 45.02
CA VAL A 91 1.04 -7.64 45.33
C VAL A 91 0.74 -6.15 45.39
N LYS A 92 1.34 -5.46 46.37
CA LYS A 92 1.17 -4.01 46.54
C LYS A 92 1.95 -3.21 45.49
N ASP A 93 3.17 -3.66 45.18
CA ASP A 93 4.02 -3.08 44.15
C ASP A 93 4.17 -4.04 42.97
N ILE A 94 3.58 -3.68 41.84
CA ILE A 94 3.60 -4.47 40.59
C ILE A 94 5.02 -4.65 40.04
N ARG A 95 5.97 -3.77 40.39
CA ARG A 95 7.37 -3.86 39.93
C ARG A 95 8.11 -5.05 40.54
N GLN A 96 7.59 -5.62 41.63
CA GLN A 96 8.13 -6.81 42.28
C GLN A 96 7.74 -8.11 41.55
N PHE A 97 6.86 -8.03 40.54
CA PHE A 97 6.44 -9.19 39.77
C PHE A 97 7.52 -9.60 38.77
N THR A 98 8.05 -10.82 38.91
CA THR A 98 9.12 -11.37 38.07
C THR A 98 8.63 -12.26 36.92
N GLY A 99 7.34 -12.64 36.92
CA GLY A 99 6.70 -13.40 35.84
C GLY A 99 7.49 -14.62 35.36
N GLN A 100 7.44 -14.89 34.05
CA GLN A 100 8.21 -15.95 33.39
C GLN A 100 9.64 -15.53 32.98
N GLY A 101 10.12 -14.36 33.45
CA GLY A 101 11.43 -13.83 33.11
C GLY A 101 11.47 -12.85 31.93
N PRO A 102 12.67 -12.36 31.56
CA PRO A 102 12.86 -11.38 30.49
C PRO A 102 12.58 -11.99 29.11
N LEU A 103 12.29 -11.14 28.13
CA LEU A 103 12.15 -11.56 26.74
C LEU A 103 13.52 -11.98 26.19
N THR A 104 13.62 -13.21 25.69
CA THR A 104 14.89 -13.74 25.16
C THR A 104 15.03 -13.38 23.69
N THR A 105 16.05 -12.60 23.36
CA THR A 105 16.45 -12.35 21.97
C THR A 105 16.91 -13.64 21.32
N ARG A 106 16.30 -14.02 20.21
CA ARG A 106 16.68 -15.19 19.39
C ARG A 106 16.35 -14.92 17.93
N GLU A 107 17.11 -15.53 17.03
CA GLU A 107 16.69 -15.61 15.64
C GLU A 107 15.38 -16.40 15.56
N LYS A 108 14.45 -15.90 14.75
CA LYS A 108 13.12 -16.51 14.57
C LYS A 108 12.99 -16.98 13.13
N THR A 109 12.51 -18.20 12.96
CA THR A 109 12.18 -18.74 11.64
C THR A 109 10.74 -18.45 11.28
N LEU A 110 10.41 -18.47 9.99
CA LEU A 110 9.02 -18.34 9.54
C LEU A 110 8.19 -19.53 10.05
N ALA A 111 7.00 -19.26 10.58
CA ALA A 111 6.05 -20.29 10.95
C ALA A 111 5.67 -21.14 9.73
N ALA A 112 5.31 -22.40 9.95
CA ALA A 112 4.86 -23.28 8.86
C ALA A 112 3.52 -22.80 8.28
N ASN A 113 3.26 -23.16 7.02
CA ASN A 113 1.99 -22.92 6.30
C ASN A 113 1.56 -21.43 6.23
N GLN A 114 2.50 -20.50 6.38
CA GLN A 114 2.25 -19.09 6.13
C GLN A 114 2.17 -18.84 4.61
N PRO A 115 1.30 -17.93 4.15
CA PRO A 115 1.31 -17.51 2.74
C PRO A 115 2.69 -16.95 2.38
N THR A 116 3.32 -17.51 1.35
CA THR A 116 4.52 -16.91 0.75
C THR A 116 4.09 -15.65 0.00
N PRO A 117 4.64 -14.46 0.33
CA PRO A 117 4.36 -13.27 -0.46
C PRO A 117 4.82 -13.49 -1.90
N PRO A 118 4.10 -12.96 -2.90
CA PRO A 118 4.58 -13.02 -4.27
C PRO A 118 5.93 -12.33 -4.41
N ASP A 119 6.80 -12.89 -5.25
CA ASP A 119 8.07 -12.26 -5.58
C ASP A 119 7.86 -11.16 -6.62
N PHE A 120 7.84 -9.92 -6.15
CA PHE A 120 7.75 -8.75 -7.01
C PHE A 120 9.11 -8.24 -7.52
N SER A 121 10.24 -8.82 -7.10
CA SER A 121 11.59 -8.27 -7.34
C SER A 121 11.91 -8.06 -8.83
N ARG A 122 11.30 -8.86 -9.70
CA ARG A 122 11.53 -8.83 -11.16
C ARG A 122 10.47 -8.06 -11.95
N ASN A 123 9.43 -7.52 -11.31
CA ASN A 123 8.24 -6.98 -11.97
C ASN A 123 7.69 -7.97 -13.03
N ASP A 124 7.53 -9.23 -12.64
CA ASP A 124 7.06 -10.30 -13.54
C ASP A 124 5.52 -10.20 -13.69
N PRO A 125 4.95 -10.19 -14.91
CA PRO A 125 3.50 -10.13 -15.13
C PRO A 125 2.75 -11.41 -14.74
N ALA A 126 3.41 -12.50 -14.35
CA ALA A 126 2.78 -13.80 -14.08
C ALA A 126 1.55 -13.73 -13.16
N LEU A 127 1.59 -12.90 -12.11
CA LEU A 127 0.48 -12.72 -11.18
C LEU A 127 -0.77 -12.10 -11.83
N LEU A 128 -0.58 -11.25 -12.84
CA LEU A 128 -1.66 -10.64 -13.62
C LEU A 128 -2.05 -11.48 -14.84
N GLY A 129 -1.17 -12.38 -15.28
CA GLY A 129 -1.34 -13.19 -16.48
C GLY A 129 -2.48 -14.20 -16.40
N GLU A 130 -2.80 -14.70 -15.21
CA GLU A 130 -3.91 -15.64 -14.98
C GLU A 130 -5.29 -14.98 -15.17
N ALA A 131 -5.35 -13.66 -15.08
CA ALA A 131 -6.58 -12.89 -15.16
C ALA A 131 -6.77 -12.31 -16.57
N THR A 132 -7.77 -12.79 -17.31
CA THR A 132 -8.03 -12.33 -18.68
C THR A 132 -8.88 -11.06 -18.70
N LEU A 133 -8.56 -10.12 -19.59
CA LEU A 133 -9.43 -8.98 -19.84
C LEU A 133 -10.62 -9.41 -20.70
N PRO A 134 -11.80 -8.81 -20.55
CA PRO A 134 -12.88 -9.00 -21.50
C PRO A 134 -12.49 -8.49 -22.89
N GLN A 135 -12.97 -9.18 -23.93
CA GLN A 135 -12.62 -8.88 -25.33
C GLN A 135 -12.87 -7.41 -25.73
N GLU A 136 -13.95 -6.80 -25.25
CA GLU A 136 -14.24 -5.39 -25.53
C GLU A 136 -13.21 -4.45 -24.89
N VAL A 137 -12.70 -4.77 -23.69
CA VAL A 137 -11.63 -4.00 -23.05
C VAL A 137 -10.32 -4.17 -23.83
N GLU A 138 -9.97 -5.39 -24.23
CA GLU A 138 -8.79 -5.65 -25.07
C GLU A 138 -8.83 -4.87 -26.39
N LYS A 139 -9.99 -4.84 -27.05
CA LYS A 139 -10.20 -4.07 -28.28
C LYS A 139 -10.00 -2.57 -28.05
N ARG A 140 -10.50 -2.02 -26.94
CA ARG A 140 -10.28 -0.61 -26.57
C ARG A 140 -8.80 -0.31 -26.32
N VAL A 141 -8.10 -1.20 -25.63
CA VAL A 141 -6.66 -1.08 -25.40
C VAL A 141 -5.91 -1.08 -26.73
N GLN A 142 -6.17 -2.05 -27.61
CA GLN A 142 -5.56 -2.15 -28.94
C GLN A 142 -5.83 -0.92 -29.80
N GLN A 143 -7.03 -0.32 -29.72
CA GLN A 143 -7.34 0.92 -30.42
C GLN A 143 -6.53 2.11 -29.89
N ALA A 144 -6.32 2.18 -28.57
CA ALA A 144 -5.60 3.28 -27.94
C ALA A 144 -4.08 3.26 -28.21
N VAL A 145 -3.49 2.07 -28.36
CA VAL A 145 -2.04 1.84 -28.62
C VAL A 145 -1.75 1.32 -30.03
N GLY A 146 -2.73 1.44 -30.93
CA GLY A 146 -2.73 0.79 -32.24
C GLY A 146 -1.62 1.28 -33.17
N SER A 147 -1.19 2.53 -33.01
CA SER A 147 -0.06 3.10 -33.75
C SER A 147 1.22 3.13 -32.92
N PRO A 148 2.42 2.98 -33.53
CA PRO A 148 3.69 3.07 -32.82
C PRO A 148 3.87 4.39 -32.03
N GLU A 149 3.32 5.49 -32.55
CA GLU A 149 3.36 6.83 -31.95
C GLU A 149 2.61 6.91 -30.60
N GLN A 150 1.68 5.98 -30.35
CA GLN A 150 0.87 5.91 -29.13
C GLN A 150 1.46 4.94 -28.10
N ARG A 151 2.53 4.21 -28.44
CA ARG A 151 3.18 3.23 -27.55
C ARG A 151 4.30 3.88 -26.74
N PRO A 152 4.60 3.36 -25.54
CA PRO A 152 5.80 3.73 -24.80
C PRO A 152 7.05 3.71 -25.68
N ALA A 153 7.88 4.75 -25.59
CA ALA A 153 9.15 4.89 -26.29
C ALA A 153 10.36 4.58 -25.38
N PHE A 154 10.16 3.61 -24.49
CA PHE A 154 11.18 3.08 -23.59
C PHE A 154 10.92 1.60 -23.34
N ARG A 155 11.92 0.88 -22.85
CA ARG A 155 11.81 -0.50 -22.39
C ARG A 155 11.62 -0.58 -20.87
N HIS A 156 12.49 0.12 -20.13
CA HIS A 156 12.48 0.14 -18.67
C HIS A 156 12.63 1.56 -18.14
N LEU A 157 11.80 1.94 -17.16
CA LEU A 157 11.86 3.21 -16.44
C LEU A 157 11.84 2.91 -14.95
N ARG A 158 12.83 3.41 -14.20
CA ARG A 158 12.86 3.32 -12.75
C ARG A 158 13.09 4.70 -12.14
N TYR A 159 12.40 4.98 -11.05
CA TYR A 159 12.63 6.19 -10.27
C TYR A 159 12.14 6.03 -8.83
N LYS A 160 12.60 6.93 -7.97
CA LYS A 160 12.08 7.13 -6.61
C LYS A 160 11.22 8.38 -6.59
N GLN A 161 10.12 8.31 -5.85
CA GLN A 161 9.21 9.40 -5.62
C GLN A 161 9.18 9.72 -4.12
N ASN A 162 9.54 10.95 -3.76
CA ASN A 162 9.56 11.43 -2.38
C ASN A 162 8.38 12.37 -2.14
N ALA A 163 7.63 12.11 -1.07
CA ALA A 163 6.45 12.89 -0.66
C ALA A 163 6.56 13.18 0.84
N ASP A 164 7.50 14.06 1.23
CA ASP A 164 7.82 14.47 2.61
C ASP A 164 8.10 13.35 3.64
N SER A 165 8.01 12.08 3.25
CA SER A 165 8.30 10.90 4.06
C SER A 165 9.79 10.57 4.07
N SER A 166 10.27 9.98 5.18
CA SER A 166 11.67 9.54 5.31
C SER A 166 12.05 8.37 4.39
N MET A 167 11.07 7.68 3.80
CA MET A 167 11.28 6.63 2.81
C MET A 167 10.56 6.92 1.49
N PRO A 168 11.26 6.85 0.34
CA PRO A 168 10.66 7.04 -0.98
C PRO A 168 9.76 5.87 -1.37
N THR A 169 8.75 6.17 -2.19
CA THR A 169 8.10 5.13 -3.00
C THR A 169 8.97 4.85 -4.22
N ILE A 170 9.23 3.57 -4.51
CA ILE A 170 10.03 3.16 -5.67
C ILE A 170 9.08 2.72 -6.78
N PHE A 171 9.30 3.22 -7.99
CA PHE A 171 8.59 2.82 -9.20
C PHE A 171 9.54 2.11 -10.16
N ARG A 172 9.08 1.01 -10.74
CA ARG A 172 9.67 0.36 -11.90
C ARG A 172 8.56 0.14 -12.92
N ILE A 173 8.74 0.62 -14.13
CA ILE A 173 7.75 0.60 -15.20
C ILE A 173 8.40 -0.04 -16.41
N ASP A 174 7.78 -1.11 -16.90
CA ASP A 174 8.28 -1.88 -18.03
C ASP A 174 7.26 -1.80 -19.17
N ALA A 175 7.68 -1.37 -20.36
CA ALA A 175 6.81 -1.36 -21.53
C ALA A 175 6.50 -2.80 -21.96
N GLN A 176 5.23 -3.07 -22.26
CA GLN A 176 4.76 -4.39 -22.65
C GLN A 176 4.63 -4.53 -24.18
N PRO A 177 4.75 -5.75 -24.73
CA PRO A 177 4.64 -5.98 -26.17
C PRO A 177 3.30 -5.52 -26.79
N ASP A 178 2.23 -5.53 -26.00
CA ASP A 178 0.89 -5.08 -26.40
C ASP A 178 0.72 -3.54 -26.39
N GLY A 179 1.76 -2.79 -26.02
CA GLY A 179 1.75 -1.33 -25.92
C GLY A 179 1.30 -0.78 -24.57
N THR A 180 0.92 -1.65 -23.62
CA THR A 180 0.61 -1.25 -22.23
C THR A 180 1.89 -1.09 -21.41
N THR A 181 1.76 -0.69 -20.15
CA THR A 181 2.85 -0.61 -19.18
C THR A 181 2.57 -1.52 -17.99
N LEU A 182 3.61 -2.21 -17.51
CA LEU A 182 3.59 -2.97 -16.27
C LEU A 182 4.37 -2.20 -15.20
N THR A 183 3.67 -1.72 -14.19
CA THR A 183 4.23 -0.87 -13.15
C THR A 183 4.29 -1.62 -11.83
N LEU A 184 5.49 -1.76 -11.27
CA LEU A 184 5.70 -2.14 -9.89
C LEU A 184 5.94 -0.90 -9.04
N LYS A 185 5.13 -0.76 -7.99
CA LYS A 185 5.27 0.27 -6.97
C LYS A 185 5.60 -0.39 -5.64
N THR A 186 6.73 -0.01 -5.04
CA THR A 186 7.09 -0.36 -3.65
C THR A 186 6.83 0.83 -2.76
N ALA A 187 5.77 0.78 -1.96
CA ALA A 187 5.38 1.84 -1.05
C ALA A 187 5.71 1.47 0.41
N PRO A 188 6.39 2.35 1.16
CA PRO A 188 6.55 2.17 2.59
C PRO A 188 5.25 2.56 3.31
N LEU A 189 4.71 1.65 4.13
CA LEU A 189 3.68 1.95 5.13
C LEU A 189 4.18 1.44 6.48
N ALA A 190 4.27 2.32 7.48
CA ALA A 190 4.78 2.00 8.82
C ALA A 190 6.12 1.24 8.83
N ASN A 191 7.07 1.65 7.99
CA ASN A 191 8.39 1.02 7.80
C ASN A 191 8.39 -0.39 7.16
N ILE A 192 7.28 -0.82 6.58
CA ILE A 192 7.15 -2.08 5.84
C ILE A 192 6.97 -1.77 4.36
N ALA A 193 7.66 -2.52 3.50
CA ALA A 193 7.50 -2.43 2.07
C ALA A 193 6.24 -3.19 1.62
N PHE A 194 5.32 -2.48 0.99
CA PHE A 194 4.16 -3.03 0.30
C PHE A 194 4.35 -2.93 -1.19
N TYR A 195 3.96 -3.96 -1.92
CA TYR A 195 4.12 -4.03 -3.37
C TYR A 195 2.76 -3.97 -4.05
N PHE A 196 2.68 -3.16 -5.09
CA PHE A 196 1.53 -3.03 -5.97
C PHE A 196 2.04 -3.22 -7.39
N GLN A 197 1.42 -4.10 -8.14
CA GLN A 197 1.74 -4.30 -9.55
C GLN A 197 0.50 -4.07 -10.39
N ASP A 198 0.63 -3.20 -11.39
CA ASP A 198 -0.47 -2.75 -12.23
C ASP A 198 -0.09 -2.89 -13.70
N GLN A 199 -0.95 -3.56 -14.48
CA GLN A 199 -0.93 -3.42 -15.94
C GLN A 199 -1.86 -2.28 -16.32
N SER A 200 -1.37 -1.30 -17.07
CA SER A 200 -2.09 -0.06 -17.32
C SER A 200 -1.91 0.49 -18.74
N LEU A 201 -2.91 1.22 -19.20
CA LEU A 201 -2.83 2.03 -20.41
C LEU A 201 -2.14 3.36 -20.07
N PHE A 202 -1.05 3.67 -20.77
CA PHE A 202 -0.23 4.90 -20.63
C PHE A 202 0.33 5.17 -19.22
N ASN A 203 0.42 4.15 -18.36
CA ASN A 203 0.70 4.29 -16.92
C ASN A 203 -0.29 5.19 -16.17
N LEU A 204 -1.56 5.20 -16.64
CA LEU A 204 -2.62 6.04 -16.09
C LEU A 204 -3.90 5.24 -15.81
N VAL A 205 -4.41 4.50 -16.80
CA VAL A 205 -5.66 3.74 -16.66
C VAL A 205 -5.34 2.30 -16.29
N GLU A 206 -5.64 1.90 -15.06
CA GLU A 206 -5.37 0.57 -14.52
C GLU A 206 -6.29 -0.48 -15.15
N LEU A 207 -5.71 -1.45 -15.88
CA LEU A 207 -6.43 -2.54 -16.54
C LEU A 207 -6.53 -3.76 -15.63
N LYS A 208 -5.40 -4.12 -15.00
CA LYS A 208 -5.30 -5.18 -14.00
C LYS A 208 -4.40 -4.71 -12.87
N SER A 209 -4.67 -5.15 -11.66
CA SER A 209 -3.82 -4.84 -10.51
C SER A 209 -3.78 -5.95 -9.50
N VAL A 210 -2.66 -6.08 -8.81
CA VAL A 210 -2.47 -6.98 -7.68
C VAL A 210 -1.64 -6.30 -6.62
N GLU A 211 -1.89 -6.61 -5.36
CA GLU A 211 -1.14 -6.08 -4.22
C GLU A 211 -0.61 -7.22 -3.36
N SER A 212 0.52 -7.01 -2.70
CA SER A 212 1.15 -8.03 -1.84
C SER A 212 0.25 -8.51 -0.68
N MET A 213 -0.85 -7.79 -0.42
CA MET A 213 -1.85 -8.06 0.62
C MET A 213 -3.08 -8.82 0.09
N ALA A 214 -3.26 -8.88 -1.23
CA ALA A 214 -4.39 -9.49 -1.93
C ALA A 214 -3.92 -9.95 -3.31
N VAL A 215 -3.43 -11.18 -3.37
CA VAL A 215 -2.79 -11.74 -4.57
C VAL A 215 -3.77 -12.13 -5.67
N THR A 216 -5.07 -12.02 -5.42
CA THR A 216 -6.08 -12.21 -6.47
C THR A 216 -6.26 -10.91 -7.24
N PRO A 217 -6.00 -10.88 -8.55
CA PRO A 217 -6.02 -9.64 -9.31
C PRO A 217 -7.39 -8.97 -9.35
N ALA A 218 -7.40 -7.64 -9.35
CA ALA A 218 -8.53 -6.88 -9.84
C ALA A 218 -8.46 -6.76 -11.36
N VAL A 219 -9.60 -6.85 -12.04
CA VAL A 219 -9.67 -6.89 -13.50
C VAL A 219 -10.73 -5.94 -14.02
N THR A 220 -10.34 -5.06 -14.94
CA THR A 220 -11.25 -4.14 -15.62
C THR A 220 -12.24 -4.89 -16.49
N GLN A 221 -13.52 -4.67 -16.21
CA GLN A 221 -14.67 -5.23 -16.92
C GLN A 221 -15.16 -4.32 -18.05
N THR A 222 -15.10 -3.01 -17.83
CA THR A 222 -15.50 -1.99 -18.80
C THR A 222 -14.48 -0.85 -18.79
N LEU A 223 -14.24 -0.27 -19.98
CA LEU A 223 -13.30 0.83 -20.19
C LEU A 223 -13.92 1.88 -21.10
N GLU A 224 -14.10 3.08 -20.56
CA GLU A 224 -14.46 4.31 -21.28
C GLU A 224 -13.28 5.28 -21.16
N SER A 225 -12.81 5.82 -22.29
CA SER A 225 -11.70 6.78 -22.31
C SER A 225 -11.75 7.62 -23.58
N ASP A 226 -11.50 8.91 -23.44
CA ASP A 226 -11.30 9.84 -24.56
C ASP A 226 -9.85 10.34 -24.67
N ILE A 227 -8.91 9.68 -23.97
CA ILE A 227 -7.49 10.02 -24.04
C ILE A 227 -7.00 9.90 -25.49
N ALA A 228 -6.54 11.02 -26.04
CA ALA A 228 -5.88 11.09 -27.32
C ALA A 228 -4.40 11.48 -27.14
N LEU A 229 -3.50 10.79 -27.84
CA LEU A 229 -2.07 11.03 -27.79
C LEU A 229 -1.52 11.52 -29.15
N PRO A 230 -0.55 12.45 -29.15
CA PRO A 230 -0.06 13.19 -27.98
C PRO A 230 -1.16 14.14 -27.45
N PRO A 231 -1.18 14.43 -26.14
CA PRO A 231 -2.19 15.28 -25.56
C PRO A 231 -2.01 16.74 -26.01
N VAL A 232 -3.12 17.49 -26.01
CA VAL A 232 -3.16 18.89 -26.46
C VAL A 232 -3.04 19.82 -25.26
N ALA A 233 -2.15 20.82 -25.36
CA ALA A 233 -2.02 21.87 -24.35
C ALA A 233 -3.34 22.63 -24.17
N GLY A 234 -3.73 22.87 -22.91
CA GLY A 234 -5.03 23.45 -22.54
C GLY A 234 -6.23 22.52 -22.76
N GLY A 235 -6.01 21.31 -23.28
CA GLY A 235 -7.03 20.30 -23.48
C GLY A 235 -7.51 19.64 -22.19
N HIS A 236 -8.43 18.69 -22.35
CA HIS A 236 -8.91 17.84 -21.26
C HIS A 236 -9.07 16.41 -21.76
N PHE A 237 -9.08 15.47 -20.83
CA PHE A 237 -9.50 14.10 -21.07
C PHE A 237 -10.17 13.53 -19.82
N GLN A 238 -10.87 12.42 -19.99
CA GLN A 238 -11.45 11.64 -18.92
C GLN A 238 -11.39 10.15 -19.24
N TRP A 239 -11.44 9.35 -18.19
CA TRP A 239 -11.63 7.92 -18.31
C TRP A 239 -12.47 7.39 -17.15
N ARG A 240 -13.12 6.25 -17.39
CA ARG A 240 -13.86 5.49 -16.40
C ARG A 240 -13.63 4.00 -16.64
N VAL A 241 -13.43 3.27 -15.54
CA VAL A 241 -13.36 1.81 -15.55
C VAL A 241 -14.28 1.24 -14.47
N GLN A 242 -14.85 0.08 -14.75
CA GLN A 242 -15.42 -0.78 -13.71
C GLN A 242 -14.51 -1.97 -13.51
N GLN A 243 -14.05 -2.19 -12.29
CA GLN A 243 -13.15 -3.29 -11.94
C GLN A 243 -13.85 -4.30 -11.07
N GLN A 244 -13.67 -5.58 -11.42
CA GLN A 244 -14.02 -6.69 -10.55
C GLN A 244 -12.87 -6.90 -9.56
N VAL A 245 -13.13 -6.74 -8.27
CA VAL A 245 -12.13 -6.96 -7.21
C VAL A 245 -12.47 -8.26 -6.49
N ALA A 246 -11.62 -9.28 -6.57
CA ALA A 246 -11.97 -10.62 -6.09
C ALA A 246 -12.37 -10.72 -4.60
N LYS A 247 -11.84 -9.84 -3.73
CA LYS A 247 -12.20 -9.80 -2.30
C LYS A 247 -13.56 -9.16 -2.01
N LYS A 248 -14.20 -8.52 -2.99
CA LYS A 248 -15.54 -7.93 -2.86
C LYS A 248 -16.46 -8.58 -3.89
N ALA A 249 -17.64 -9.02 -3.48
CA ALA A 249 -18.69 -9.42 -4.44
C ALA A 249 -19.23 -8.22 -5.28
N GLN A 250 -18.52 -7.09 -5.28
CA GLN A 250 -18.96 -5.80 -5.76
C GLN A 250 -17.93 -5.22 -6.71
N GLN A 251 -18.42 -4.75 -7.85
CA GLN A 251 -17.62 -3.97 -8.80
C GLN A 251 -17.31 -2.60 -8.21
N VAL A 252 -16.07 -2.15 -8.39
CA VAL A 252 -15.63 -0.81 -8.04
C VAL A 252 -15.54 0.01 -9.32
N THR A 253 -16.19 1.18 -9.33
CA THR A 253 -16.01 2.14 -10.43
C THR A 253 -14.89 3.10 -10.04
N LYS A 254 -13.92 3.27 -10.94
CA LYS A 254 -12.89 4.32 -10.84
C LYS A 254 -13.07 5.25 -12.03
N SER A 255 -12.89 6.54 -11.84
CA SER A 255 -12.85 7.51 -12.94
C SER A 255 -11.93 8.67 -12.63
N GLN A 256 -11.54 9.38 -13.68
CA GLN A 256 -10.71 10.56 -13.55
C GLN A 256 -11.04 11.54 -14.66
N THR A 257 -11.01 12.82 -14.33
CA THR A 257 -11.08 13.91 -15.30
C THR A 257 -9.86 14.79 -15.13
N CYS A 258 -9.14 15.04 -16.21
CA CYS A 258 -7.87 15.75 -16.22
C CYS A 258 -7.93 16.96 -17.14
N LYS A 259 -7.29 18.05 -16.73
CA LYS A 259 -7.09 19.24 -17.56
C LYS A 259 -5.58 19.46 -17.73
N ALA A 260 -5.17 19.66 -18.98
CA ALA A 260 -3.80 19.99 -19.32
C ALA A 260 -3.49 21.46 -19.03
N ASP A 261 -2.26 21.73 -18.64
CA ASP A 261 -1.72 23.08 -18.62
C ASP A 261 -1.71 23.69 -20.04
N ALA A 262 -1.79 25.02 -20.12
CA ALA A 262 -1.86 25.72 -21.40
C ALA A 262 -0.55 25.68 -22.20
N GLN A 263 0.56 25.26 -21.59
CA GLN A 263 1.89 25.33 -22.17
C GLN A 263 2.70 24.06 -21.88
N TRP A 264 3.51 23.69 -22.86
CA TRP A 264 4.55 22.67 -22.70
C TRP A 264 5.72 23.26 -21.90
N GLN A 265 6.39 22.40 -21.14
CA GLN A 265 7.58 22.72 -20.37
C GLN A 265 8.73 21.79 -20.78
N GLU A 266 9.96 22.14 -20.42
CA GLU A 266 11.09 21.24 -20.60
C GLU A 266 11.00 20.07 -19.61
N ALA A 267 11.14 18.84 -20.10
CA ALA A 267 11.02 17.66 -19.24
C ALA A 267 12.09 17.63 -18.13
N ALA A 268 13.24 18.26 -18.38
CA ALA A 268 14.35 18.42 -17.44
C ALA A 268 13.97 19.18 -16.16
N THR A 269 12.90 19.99 -16.19
CA THR A 269 12.38 20.69 -15.01
C THR A 269 11.85 19.73 -13.94
N LEU A 270 11.35 18.56 -14.35
CA LEU A 270 10.88 17.51 -13.45
C LEU A 270 12.04 16.65 -12.94
N ASN A 271 12.95 16.26 -13.83
CA ASN A 271 14.24 15.65 -13.48
C ASN A 271 15.20 15.78 -14.68
N PRO A 272 16.50 16.13 -14.49
CA PRO A 272 17.46 16.30 -15.58
C PRO A 272 17.67 15.08 -16.49
N ARG A 273 17.29 13.87 -16.06
CA ARG A 273 17.37 12.65 -16.87
C ARG A 273 16.25 12.55 -17.91
N PHE A 274 15.16 13.29 -17.76
CA PHE A 274 14.10 13.35 -18.76
C PHE A 274 14.44 14.35 -19.87
N SER A 275 14.35 13.88 -21.12
CA SER A 275 14.61 14.69 -22.32
C SER A 275 13.32 15.17 -22.98
N GLY A 276 13.44 16.18 -23.83
CA GLY A 276 12.31 16.72 -24.61
C GLY A 276 11.38 17.56 -23.76
N ARG A 277 10.08 17.46 -24.03
CA ARG A 277 9.04 18.29 -23.41
C ARG A 277 8.13 17.46 -22.51
N LEU A 278 7.54 18.12 -21.52
CA LEU A 278 6.44 17.60 -20.73
C LEU A 278 5.23 18.51 -20.80
N LEU A 279 4.04 17.92 -20.61
CA LEU A 279 2.80 18.64 -20.39
C LEU A 279 2.23 18.18 -19.05
N GLU A 280 1.93 19.12 -18.16
CA GLU A 280 1.34 18.79 -16.86
C GLU A 280 -0.17 18.78 -16.91
N PHE A 281 -0.77 18.01 -16.01
CA PHE A 281 -2.20 17.82 -15.86
C PHE A 281 -2.57 17.90 -14.40
N THR A 282 -3.68 18.57 -14.12
CA THR A 282 -4.37 18.47 -12.83
C THR A 282 -5.64 17.67 -13.01
N CYS A 283 -5.80 16.63 -12.20
CA CYS A 283 -6.88 15.67 -12.29
C CYS A 283 -7.72 15.61 -11.03
N THR A 284 -9.01 15.37 -11.21
CA THR A 284 -9.94 14.97 -10.14
C THR A 284 -10.16 13.47 -10.23
N ASP A 285 -9.93 12.77 -9.12
CA ASP A 285 -10.02 11.30 -9.04
C ASP A 285 -11.32 10.90 -8.33
N ASP A 286 -12.05 9.93 -8.89
CA ASP A 286 -13.01 9.10 -8.17
C ASP A 286 -12.45 7.68 -8.07
N ARG A 287 -12.14 7.24 -6.85
CA ARG A 287 -11.57 5.91 -6.58
C ARG A 287 -12.62 4.90 -6.15
N GLY A 288 -13.91 5.27 -6.17
CA GLY A 288 -15.02 4.45 -5.71
C GLY A 288 -15.12 4.33 -4.18
N ASP A 289 -14.43 5.21 -3.45
CA ASP A 289 -14.42 5.26 -1.98
C ASP A 289 -15.18 6.48 -1.40
N GLY A 290 -15.76 7.32 -2.27
CA GLY A 290 -16.51 8.51 -1.90
C GLY A 290 -15.66 9.67 -1.37
N ARG A 291 -14.33 9.59 -1.50
CA ARG A 291 -13.40 10.64 -1.03
C ARG A 291 -12.92 11.47 -2.21
N ALA A 292 -13.12 12.79 -2.12
CA ALA A 292 -12.57 13.73 -3.10
C ALA A 292 -11.04 13.67 -3.06
N MET A 293 -10.44 13.31 -4.20
CA MET A 293 -9.02 13.14 -4.36
C MET A 293 -8.57 13.86 -5.62
N SER A 294 -7.31 14.28 -5.62
CA SER A 294 -6.69 14.89 -6.79
C SER A 294 -5.33 14.25 -7.04
N SER A 295 -4.92 14.28 -8.29
CA SER A 295 -3.62 13.83 -8.72
C SER A 295 -3.12 14.77 -9.80
N ASP A 296 -1.84 15.13 -9.73
CA ASP A 296 -1.16 15.82 -10.80
C ASP A 296 -0.29 14.81 -11.56
N TYR A 297 -0.28 14.92 -12.89
CA TYR A 297 0.51 14.07 -13.78
C TYR A 297 1.35 14.91 -14.74
N ALA A 298 2.46 14.36 -15.22
CA ALA A 298 3.17 14.84 -16.40
C ALA A 298 3.08 13.79 -17.51
N TRP A 299 2.70 14.22 -18.71
CA TRP A 299 2.98 13.47 -19.94
C TRP A 299 4.40 13.78 -20.39
N LEU A 300 5.27 12.77 -20.41
CA LEU A 300 6.63 12.88 -20.93
C LEU A 300 6.65 12.53 -22.41
N GLU A 301 6.81 13.53 -23.29
CA GLU A 301 6.68 13.35 -24.74
C GLU A 301 7.69 12.35 -25.30
N ALA A 302 8.95 12.41 -24.86
CA ALA A 302 10.02 11.54 -25.34
C ALA A 302 9.85 10.07 -24.92
N LEU A 303 9.17 9.81 -23.80
CA LEU A 303 8.93 8.45 -23.28
C LEU A 303 7.52 7.94 -23.61
N ARG A 304 6.62 8.84 -24.02
CA ARG A 304 5.21 8.55 -24.33
C ARG A 304 4.48 7.88 -23.15
N ILE A 305 4.59 8.50 -21.98
CA ILE A 305 4.01 7.97 -20.73
C ILE A 305 3.53 9.09 -19.82
N PHE A 306 2.47 8.83 -19.04
CA PHE A 306 2.12 9.64 -17.88
C PHE A 306 2.87 9.17 -16.64
N ILE A 307 3.38 10.11 -15.85
CA ILE A 307 3.88 9.85 -14.49
C ILE A 307 3.21 10.77 -13.50
N ARG A 308 2.92 10.26 -12.31
CA ARG A 308 2.30 11.06 -11.25
C ARG A 308 3.36 11.97 -10.62
N ILE A 309 3.08 13.26 -10.55
CA ILE A 309 4.03 14.29 -10.09
C ILE A 309 3.55 15.05 -8.86
N GLY A 310 2.32 14.80 -8.42
CA GLY A 310 1.78 15.47 -7.24
C GLY A 310 0.33 15.13 -6.96
N TYR A 311 -0.24 15.91 -6.05
CA TYR A 311 -1.65 15.94 -5.68
C TYR A 311 -1.95 17.29 -5.02
N HIS A 312 -3.22 17.57 -4.76
CA HIS A 312 -3.63 18.73 -3.99
C HIS A 312 -4.09 18.32 -2.59
N GLU A 313 -3.62 19.05 -1.58
CA GLU A 313 -4.05 18.93 -0.19
C GLU A 313 -4.40 20.31 0.36
N GLY A 314 -5.59 20.47 0.96
CA GLY A 314 -6.05 21.77 1.46
C GLY A 314 -6.06 22.88 0.40
N GLY A 315 -6.30 22.53 -0.87
CA GLY A 315 -6.29 23.46 -2.00
C GLY A 315 -4.89 23.86 -2.51
N LYS A 316 -3.81 23.30 -1.95
CA LYS A 316 -2.42 23.56 -2.36
C LYS A 316 -1.84 22.36 -3.11
N LYS A 317 -1.04 22.63 -4.15
CA LYS A 317 -0.26 21.61 -4.86
C LYS A 317 0.86 21.08 -3.96
N VAL A 318 0.91 19.77 -3.78
CA VAL A 318 2.00 19.02 -3.18
C VAL A 318 2.74 18.30 -4.31
N ARG A 319 4.00 18.66 -4.52
CA ARG A 319 4.84 18.10 -5.59
C ARG A 319 5.69 16.96 -5.06
N PHE A 320 5.86 15.94 -5.89
CA PHE A 320 6.80 14.88 -5.62
C PHE A 320 8.17 15.20 -6.19
N ALA A 321 9.22 14.97 -5.40
CA ALA A 321 10.59 15.02 -5.90
C ALA A 321 10.98 13.65 -6.48
N LEU A 322 11.40 13.64 -7.75
CA LEU A 322 11.84 12.44 -8.45
C LEU A 322 13.36 12.31 -8.40
N SER A 323 13.86 11.16 -7.95
CA SER A 323 15.29 10.86 -7.86
C SER A 323 15.61 9.48 -8.41
N ASP A 324 16.90 9.18 -8.60
CA ASP A 324 17.40 7.89 -9.11
C ASP A 324 16.69 7.45 -10.40
N VAL A 325 16.55 8.39 -11.34
CA VAL A 325 15.88 8.15 -12.62
C VAL A 325 16.80 7.37 -13.57
N GLU A 326 16.38 6.16 -13.90
CA GLU A 326 17.02 5.25 -14.85
C GLU A 326 16.06 4.97 -16.00
N ILE A 327 16.55 5.08 -17.24
CA ILE A 327 15.76 4.90 -18.46
C ILE A 327 16.57 4.03 -19.41
N GLU A 328 15.96 2.92 -19.85
CA GLU A 328 16.44 2.09 -20.95
C GLU A 328 15.43 2.23 -22.10
N GLN A 329 15.91 2.63 -23.28
CA GLN A 329 15.09 2.81 -24.49
C GLN A 329 15.16 1.61 -25.42
#